data_AF-A0AAU6AT55-F1
#
_entry.id   AF-A0AAU6AT55-F1
#
_cell.length_a   1.000
_cell.length_b   1.000
_cell.length_c   1.000
_cell.angle_alpha   90.00
_cell.angle_beta   90.00
_cell.angle_gamma   90.00
#
_symmetry.space_group_name_H-M   'P 1'
#
loop_
_entity.id
_entity.type
_entity.pdbx_description
1 polymer ?
#
loop_
_entity_poly.entity_id
_entity_poly.type
_entity_poly.pdbx_seq_one_letter_code
_entity_poly.pdbx_strand_id
1 'polypeptide(L)'
;MTEPRRGAAGTSDKTPEELARLLKAKARSAAIAALREGLEEIEGEHGQHLADEVAGLVDVAAVFAGLDDEAEARPDETDDGPWELKSLSAR
;
A
#
# COMPACT_ATOMS: atom_id res chain seq x y z
N MET A 1 -38.50 -20.83 -27.91
CA MET A 1 -37.26 -21.03 -27.14
C MET A 1 -36.27 -19.96 -27.57
N THR A 2 -36.09 -18.94 -26.73
CA THR A 2 -35.02 -17.95 -26.94
C THR A 2 -34.55 -17.46 -25.57
N GLU A 3 -33.68 -18.24 -24.94
CA GLU A 3 -32.57 -17.67 -24.16
C GLU A 3 -31.37 -17.70 -25.14
N PRO A 4 -30.53 -16.65 -25.22
CA PRO A 4 -29.60 -16.37 -24.12
C PRO A 4 -29.16 -14.90 -23.97
N ARG A 5 -29.04 -14.41 -22.74
CA ARG A 5 -27.79 -13.73 -22.36
C ARG A 5 -27.48 -13.97 -20.89
N ARG A 6 -26.93 -15.15 -20.69
CA ARG A 6 -26.05 -15.51 -19.58
C ARG A 6 -25.04 -14.38 -19.35
N GLY A 7 -25.07 -13.82 -18.14
CA GLY A 7 -23.91 -13.28 -17.43
C GLY A 7 -23.27 -12.02 -18.01
N ALA A 8 -23.71 -10.86 -17.52
CA ALA A 8 -22.78 -9.80 -17.17
C ALA A 8 -22.66 -9.76 -15.64
N ALA A 9 -22.27 -10.91 -15.07
CA ALA A 9 -21.75 -10.93 -13.71
C ALA A 9 -20.26 -10.60 -13.79
N GLY A 10 -19.87 -9.51 -13.14
CA GLY A 10 -18.56 -9.44 -12.51
C GLY A 10 -17.42 -8.89 -13.36
N THR A 11 -17.45 -7.61 -13.68
CA THR A 11 -16.24 -6.79 -13.52
C THR A 11 -16.61 -5.69 -12.54
N SER A 12 -16.19 -5.80 -11.28
CA SER A 12 -16.21 -4.65 -10.38
C SER A 12 -15.32 -3.59 -11.03
N ASP A 13 -15.95 -2.61 -11.68
CA ASP A 13 -15.29 -1.41 -12.20
C ASP A 13 -14.81 -0.59 -11.00
N LYS A 14 -13.71 -1.03 -10.41
CA LYS A 14 -13.09 -0.32 -9.30
C LYS A 14 -12.51 0.97 -9.84
N THR A 15 -12.85 2.09 -9.21
CA THR A 15 -12.31 3.39 -9.62
C THR A 15 -10.80 3.45 -9.36
N PRO A 16 -10.04 4.32 -10.05
CA PRO A 16 -8.62 4.53 -9.75
C PRO A 16 -8.36 4.84 -8.26
N GLU A 17 -9.26 5.57 -7.61
CA GLU A 17 -9.20 5.90 -6.18
C GLU A 17 -9.42 4.65 -5.31
N GLU A 18 -10.30 3.73 -5.71
CA GLU A 18 -10.47 2.44 -5.04
C GLU A 18 -9.23 1.55 -5.22
N LEU A 19 -8.63 1.52 -6.41
CA LEU A 19 -7.40 0.79 -6.65
C LEU A 19 -6.22 1.38 -5.85
N ALA A 20 -6.13 2.71 -5.74
CA ALA A 20 -5.13 3.39 -4.93
C ALA A 20 -5.30 3.06 -3.43
N ARG A 21 -6.53 3.10 -2.91
CA ARG A 21 -6.82 2.69 -1.52
C ARG A 21 -6.46 1.22 -1.26
N LEU A 22 -6.82 0.33 -2.19
CA LEU A 22 -6.44 -1.08 -2.09
C LEU A 22 -4.92 -1.29 -2.12
N LEU A 23 -4.21 -0.51 -2.95
CA LEU A 23 -2.75 -0.56 -3.01
C LEU A 23 -2.12 -0.05 -1.71
N LYS A 24 -2.63 1.07 -1.14
CA LYS A 24 -2.19 1.59 0.17
C LYS A 24 -2.42 0.58 1.28
N ALA A 25 -3.61 -0.03 1.34
CA ALA A 25 -3.92 -1.08 2.31
C ALA A 25 -2.98 -2.30 2.18
N LYS A 26 -2.66 -2.70 0.94
CA LYS A 26 -1.70 -3.78 0.68
C LYS A 26 -0.28 -3.40 1.10
N ALA A 27 0.17 -2.20 0.76
CA ALA A 27 1.48 -1.69 1.14
C ALA A 27 1.63 -1.59 2.66
N ARG A 28 0.58 -1.12 3.35
CA ARG A 28 0.51 -1.09 4.82
C ARG A 28 0.64 -2.48 5.41
N SER A 29 -0.13 -3.45 4.91
CA SER A 29 -0.04 -4.84 5.37
C SER A 29 1.36 -5.44 5.17
N ALA A 30 1.98 -5.19 4.01
CA ALA A 30 3.33 -5.65 3.73
C ALA A 30 4.38 -5.00 4.64
N ALA A 31 4.28 -3.70 4.91
CA ALA A 31 5.18 -3.00 5.80
C ALA A 31 5.05 -3.48 7.26
N ILE A 32 3.83 -3.78 7.73
CA ILE A 32 3.62 -4.42 9.06
C ILE A 32 4.30 -5.78 9.11
N ALA A 33 4.12 -6.61 8.08
CA ALA A 33 4.73 -7.93 8.02
C ALA A 33 6.26 -7.85 8.04
N ALA A 34 6.84 -6.94 7.26
CA ALA A 34 8.29 -6.74 7.22
C ALA A 34 8.86 -6.23 8.55
N LEU A 35 8.17 -5.31 9.24
CA LEU A 35 8.58 -4.85 10.57
C LEU A 35 8.56 -5.98 11.60
N ARG A 36 7.51 -6.81 11.58
CA ARG A 36 7.40 -7.97 12.48
C ARG A 36 8.51 -8.98 12.21
N GLU A 37 8.72 -9.36 10.96
CA GLU A 37 9.76 -10.31 10.55
C GLU A 37 11.15 -9.82 10.95
N GLY A 38 11.47 -8.55 10.68
CA GLY A 38 12.76 -7.98 11.05
C GLY A 38 13.00 -7.94 12.56
N LEU A 39 11.97 -7.65 13.37
CA LEU A 39 12.09 -7.71 14.83
C LEU A 39 12.25 -9.15 15.35
N GLU A 40 11.57 -10.13 14.75
CA GLU A 40 11.71 -11.56 15.09
C GLU A 40 13.12 -12.08 14.73
N GLU A 41 13.68 -11.63 13.62
CA GLU A 41 15.06 -11.94 13.23
C GLU A 41 16.07 -11.34 14.22
N ILE A 42 15.91 -10.07 14.60
CA ILE A 42 16.75 -9.42 15.60
C ILE A 42 16.65 -10.11 16.96
N GLU A 43 15.44 -10.51 17.39
CA GLU A 43 15.25 -11.29 18.62
C GLU A 43 15.99 -12.63 18.53
N GLY A 44 15.89 -13.33 17.40
CA GLY A 44 16.54 -14.61 17.18
C GLY A 44 18.07 -14.54 17.19
N GLU A 45 18.65 -13.48 16.62
CA GLU A 45 20.10 -13.33 16.48
C GLU A 45 20.76 -12.63 17.67
N HIS A 46 20.06 -11.68 18.29
CA HIS A 46 20.63 -10.76 19.27
C HIS A 46 19.92 -10.78 20.64
N GLY A 47 18.78 -11.47 20.73
CA GLY A 47 17.98 -11.58 21.94
C GLY A 47 16.94 -10.48 22.08
N GLN A 48 15.91 -10.77 22.87
CA GLN A 48 14.72 -9.94 23.05
C GLN A 48 15.03 -8.50 23.50
N HIS A 49 16.02 -8.32 24.39
CA HIS A 49 16.36 -6.98 24.88
C HIS A 49 16.78 -6.03 23.77
N LEU A 50 17.56 -6.51 22.79
CA LEU A 50 17.97 -5.67 21.66
C LEU A 50 16.81 -5.42 20.69
N ALA A 51 15.95 -6.42 20.47
CA ALA A 51 14.74 -6.24 19.66
C ALA A 51 13.82 -5.17 20.25
N ASP A 52 13.67 -5.13 21.59
CA ASP A 52 12.89 -4.10 22.29
C ASP A 52 13.52 -2.70 22.14
N GLU A 53 14.84 -2.59 22.23
CA GLU A 53 15.55 -1.32 22.00
C GLU A 53 15.36 -0.83 20.55
N VAL A 54 15.51 -1.73 19.58
CA VAL A 54 15.29 -1.41 18.15
C VAL A 54 13.84 -0.98 17.91
N ALA A 55 12.86 -1.69 18.48
CA ALA A 55 11.45 -1.33 18.37
C ALA A 55 11.17 0.07 18.94
N GLY A 56 11.87 0.48 20.01
CA GLY A 56 11.78 1.82 20.58
C GLY A 56 12.45 2.93 19.75
N LEU A 57 13.38 2.58 18.85
CA LEU A 57 14.08 3.52 17.97
C LEU A 57 13.36 3.72 16.62
N VAL A 58 12.56 2.75 16.19
CA VAL A 58 11.83 2.82 14.92
C VAL A 58 10.62 3.76 15.07
N ASP A 59 10.61 4.85 14.29
CA ASP A 59 9.43 5.69 14.14
C ASP A 59 8.40 4.99 13.24
N VAL A 60 7.56 4.18 13.87
CA VAL A 60 6.50 3.42 13.20
C VAL A 60 5.54 4.35 12.45
N ALA A 61 5.25 5.54 12.98
CA ALA A 61 4.35 6.50 12.33
C ALA A 61 4.96 7.04 11.02
N ALA A 62 6.26 7.32 11.01
CA ALA A 62 6.96 7.71 9.79
C ALA A 62 6.98 6.61 8.73
N VAL A 63 7.10 5.33 9.13
CA VAL A 63 7.07 4.18 8.20
C VAL A 63 5.72 4.05 7.49
N PHE A 64 4.62 4.37 8.17
CA PHE A 64 3.27 4.29 7.62
C PHE A 64 2.74 5.61 7.04
N ALA A 65 3.53 6.68 7.06
CA ALA A 65 3.14 7.98 6.53
C ALA A 65 2.66 7.87 5.07
N GLY A 66 1.45 8.37 4.79
CA GLY A 66 0.83 8.32 3.46
C GLY A 66 0.17 6.98 3.08
N LEU A 67 0.31 5.95 3.92
CA LEU A 67 -0.40 4.66 3.79
C LEU A 67 -1.72 4.62 4.56
N ASP A 68 -1.93 5.53 5.50
CA ASP A 68 -3.20 5.69 6.19
C ASP A 68 -4.25 6.33 5.26
N ASP A 69 -5.47 5.79 5.32
CA ASP A 69 -6.66 6.38 4.72
C ASP A 69 -7.13 7.53 5.61
N GLU A 70 -6.35 8.61 5.73
CA GLU A 70 -6.96 9.90 6.04
C GLU A 70 -7.81 10.29 4.83
N ALA A 71 -9.10 9.97 4.93
CA ALA A 71 -10.11 10.72 4.21
C ALA A 71 -9.85 12.21 4.48
N GLU A 72 -9.59 12.96 3.40
CA GLU A 72 -9.36 14.40 3.38
C GLU A 72 -7.95 14.92 3.70
N ALA A 73 -7.05 14.77 2.73
CA ALA A 73 -6.25 15.92 2.32
C ALA A 73 -6.50 16.12 0.82
N ARG A 74 -7.49 16.95 0.47
CA ARG A 74 -7.54 17.53 -0.87
C ARG A 74 -6.26 18.36 -0.99
N PRO A 75 -5.31 18.02 -1.88
CA PRO A 75 -4.25 18.94 -2.20
C PRO A 75 -4.93 20.14 -2.84
N ASP A 76 -4.69 21.30 -2.25
CA ASP A 76 -5.00 22.58 -2.84
C ASP A 76 -4.47 22.61 -4.28
N GLU A 77 -5.27 23.18 -5.15
CA GLU A 77 -5.16 23.21 -6.59
C GLU A 77 -3.97 24.09 -7.03
N THR A 78 -2.73 23.61 -7.07
CA THR A 78 -1.66 24.11 -8.00
C THR A 78 -0.36 23.31 -7.93
N ASP A 79 0.22 23.02 -9.11
CA ASP A 79 1.60 22.53 -9.40
C ASP A 79 2.07 21.24 -8.70
N ASP A 80 2.49 20.15 -9.34
CA ASP A 80 3.31 20.03 -10.55
C ASP A 80 3.15 18.61 -11.13
N GLY A 81 2.92 18.53 -12.45
CA GLY A 81 3.33 17.47 -13.38
C GLY A 81 3.09 15.96 -13.08
N PRO A 82 2.37 15.23 -13.96
CA PRO A 82 2.25 13.78 -13.85
C PRO A 82 3.58 13.10 -14.19
N TRP A 83 4.01 12.18 -13.34
CA TRP A 83 5.11 11.25 -13.60
C TRP A 83 4.91 10.59 -14.98
N GLU A 84 5.72 10.98 -15.97
CA GLU A 84 5.73 10.40 -17.32
C GLU A 84 5.95 8.88 -17.22
N LEU A 85 4.86 8.11 -17.33
CA LEU A 85 4.91 6.69 -17.63
C LEU A 85 5.57 6.56 -19.00
N LYS A 86 6.81 6.05 -19.01
CA LYS A 86 7.55 5.73 -20.24
C LYS A 86 6.63 4.98 -21.19
N SER A 87 6.18 5.69 -22.22
CA SER A 87 5.53 5.09 -23.37
C SER A 87 6.53 4.11 -23.95
N LEU A 88 6.28 2.81 -23.77
CA LEU A 88 6.95 1.75 -24.53
C LEU A 88 6.62 1.99 -26.00
N SER A 89 7.43 2.82 -26.65
CA SER A 89 7.39 2.98 -28.09
C SER A 89 7.75 1.64 -28.72
N ALA A 90 6.75 1.13 -29.42
CA ALA A 90 6.78 0.06 -30.38
C ALA A 90 8.11 -0.10 -31.13
N ARG A 91 8.49 -1.35 -31.34
CA ARG A 91 9.24 -1.74 -32.53
C ARG A 91 8.87 -3.15 -32.95
#